data_AF-A0AAX2S0I6-F1
#
_entry.id   AF-A0AAX2S0I6-F1
#
_cell.length_a   1.000
_cell.length_b   1.000
_cell.length_c   1.000
_cell.angle_alpha   90.00
_cell.angle_beta   90.00
_cell.angle_gamma   90.00
#
_symmetry.space_group_name_H-M   'P 1'
#
loop_
_entity.id
_entity.type
_entity.pdbx_description
1 polymer ?
#
loop_
_entity_poly.entity_id
_entity_poly.type
_entity_poly.pdbx_seq_one_letter_code
_entity_poly.pdbx_strand_id
1 'polypeptide(L)'
;MQKFQKIHVNGENYIIIDAIQNLRAEDSFIHRKNKLSIFTGNGEARKYVGSYVGNSGSRLSDFFEYHNRGAAKQVNNKRAEYPTIQENCFFSKSNLLKYLYDARVEFHKQEQHYHTDISEYYNDYLNSIIDLKNEINEFSIYDVSDLVTGNPTRRRGYIRSDADIWNIWRALILPKISYLSILKLLPEKIQGKEQKPLFYFRVFLDYQFRSIVHPKLTESSSQMTEKLIDENKGAVKRTGRKGQSEYRRKVLDYMPQCPFTLIKDDVLLKASHIKPYSVCISEGKENEALDHLNGLSLTPTYDWLFDQGYITFTDNGELICGTQLSIYTWEKLHINPNAKNKMRIYPEGREKYLDYHRKFVFQDNIDDMILKS
;
A
#
# COMPACT_ATOMS: atom_id res chain seq x y z
N MET A 1 -8.63 27.43 -0.97
CA MET A 1 -8.44 26.50 -2.11
C MET A 1 -7.93 25.18 -1.55
N GLN A 2 -8.63 24.08 -1.79
CA GLN A 2 -8.13 22.74 -1.49
C GLN A 2 -6.81 22.54 -2.24
N LYS A 3 -5.70 22.35 -1.52
CA LYS A 3 -4.42 22.01 -2.13
C LYS A 3 -4.42 20.51 -2.36
N PHE A 4 -4.92 20.08 -3.52
CA PHE A 4 -4.86 18.68 -3.95
C PHE A 4 -3.41 18.18 -3.89
N GLN A 5 -3.21 16.95 -3.43
CA GLN A 5 -1.90 16.31 -3.45
C GLN A 5 -1.45 16.13 -4.89
N LYS A 6 -0.17 16.35 -5.16
CA LYS A 6 0.43 16.21 -6.49
C LYS A 6 1.23 14.91 -6.58
N ILE A 7 1.33 14.39 -7.79
CA ILE A 7 2.10 13.20 -8.14
C ILE A 7 2.78 13.40 -9.49
N HIS A 8 3.99 12.88 -9.64
CA HIS A 8 4.74 12.87 -10.89
C HIS A 8 4.52 11.54 -11.60
N VAL A 9 4.11 11.59 -12.87
CA VAL A 9 3.92 10.42 -13.71
C VAL A 9 4.51 10.72 -15.09
N ASN A 10 5.46 9.89 -15.53
CA ASN A 10 6.08 9.94 -16.87
C ASN A 10 6.58 11.33 -17.30
N GLY A 11 7.25 12.07 -16.40
CA GLY A 11 7.81 13.38 -16.74
C GLY A 11 6.84 14.55 -16.56
N GLU A 12 5.58 14.30 -16.22
CA GLU A 12 4.56 15.33 -16.00
C GLU A 12 4.02 15.30 -14.57
N ASN A 13 3.59 16.46 -14.07
CA ASN A 13 2.96 16.60 -12.77
C ASN A 13 1.44 16.53 -12.91
N TYR A 14 0.81 15.79 -12.02
CA TYR A 14 -0.62 15.61 -11.91
C TYR A 14 -1.11 16.00 -10.52
N ILE A 15 -2.36 16.41 -10.42
CA ILE A 15 -3.10 16.56 -9.17
C ILE A 15 -3.99 15.33 -8.96
N ILE A 16 -3.98 14.79 -7.74
CA ILE A 16 -4.86 13.70 -7.30
C ILE A 16 -6.20 14.33 -6.92
N ILE A 17 -7.23 14.11 -7.73
CA ILE A 17 -8.56 14.73 -7.53
C ILE A 17 -9.56 13.81 -6.84
N ASP A 18 -9.40 12.50 -6.97
CA ASP A 18 -10.18 11.50 -6.23
C ASP A 18 -9.39 10.17 -6.13
N ALA A 19 -9.83 9.28 -5.25
CA ALA A 19 -9.26 7.95 -5.12
C ALA A 19 -10.32 6.92 -4.71
N ILE A 20 -10.17 5.71 -5.23
CA ILE A 20 -10.78 4.51 -4.66
C ILE A 20 -9.65 3.72 -3.98
N GLN A 21 -9.76 3.56 -2.66
CA GLN A 21 -8.75 2.88 -1.85
C GLN A 21 -9.28 1.52 -1.39
N ASN A 22 -8.36 0.61 -1.05
CA ASN A 22 -8.64 -0.65 -0.34
C ASN A 22 -9.59 -1.61 -1.07
N LEU A 23 -9.53 -1.68 -2.41
CA LEU A 23 -10.25 -2.70 -3.17
C LEU A 23 -9.52 -4.04 -3.03
N ARG A 24 -9.91 -4.83 -2.02
CA ARG A 24 -9.33 -6.16 -1.78
C ARG A 24 -9.42 -7.04 -3.03
N ALA A 25 -8.36 -7.78 -3.33
CA ALA A 25 -8.36 -8.81 -4.34
C ALA A 25 -9.25 -9.97 -3.87
N GLU A 26 -10.42 -10.12 -4.50
CA GLU A 26 -11.29 -11.25 -4.21
C GLU A 26 -10.73 -12.52 -4.84
N ASP A 27 -10.92 -13.64 -4.16
CA ASP A 27 -10.55 -14.96 -4.69
C ASP A 27 -11.24 -15.28 -6.03
N SER A 28 -12.42 -14.70 -6.27
CA SER A 28 -13.12 -14.80 -7.55
C SER A 28 -12.37 -14.10 -8.68
N PHE A 29 -11.45 -13.17 -8.43
CA PHE A 29 -10.69 -12.46 -9.47
C PHE A 29 -9.33 -13.12 -9.76
N ILE A 30 -8.74 -13.70 -8.72
CA ILE A 30 -7.36 -14.20 -8.68
C ILE A 30 -7.20 -15.43 -9.58
N HIS A 31 -6.05 -15.49 -10.27
CA HIS A 31 -5.74 -16.63 -11.12
C HIS A 31 -5.61 -17.92 -10.30
N ARG A 32 -6.12 -19.04 -10.84
CA ARG A 32 -6.18 -20.35 -10.16
C ARG A 32 -4.88 -20.80 -9.48
N LYS A 33 -3.71 -20.42 -10.02
CA LYS A 33 -2.39 -20.76 -9.47
C LYS A 33 -2.16 -20.18 -8.06
N ASN A 34 -2.76 -19.04 -7.73
CA ASN A 34 -2.60 -18.36 -6.45
C ASN A 34 -3.86 -18.43 -5.58
N LYS A 35 -4.78 -19.35 -5.92
CA LYS A 35 -6.08 -19.46 -5.25
C LYS A 35 -5.95 -20.27 -3.97
N LEU A 36 -6.71 -19.91 -2.94
CA LEU A 36 -6.70 -20.68 -1.69
C LEU A 36 -7.41 -22.03 -1.89
N SER A 37 -6.94 -23.05 -1.17
CA SER A 37 -7.46 -24.43 -1.24
C SER A 37 -8.96 -24.53 -0.90
N ILE A 38 -9.45 -23.60 -0.08
CA ILE A 38 -10.86 -23.53 0.33
C ILE A 38 -11.82 -23.07 -0.78
N PHE A 39 -11.31 -22.50 -1.87
CA PHE A 39 -12.14 -21.98 -2.96
C PHE A 39 -11.95 -22.79 -4.24
N THR A 40 -13.01 -22.92 -5.02
CA THR A 40 -13.00 -23.65 -6.31
C THR A 40 -13.16 -22.70 -7.49
N GLY A 41 -12.78 -23.15 -8.70
CA GLY A 41 -12.91 -22.39 -9.95
C GLY A 41 -11.63 -21.69 -10.41
N ASN A 42 -11.66 -21.17 -11.63
CA ASN A 42 -10.45 -20.67 -12.31
C ASN A 42 -10.10 -19.20 -12.03
N GLY A 43 -10.97 -18.49 -11.33
CA GLY A 43 -10.93 -17.02 -11.23
C GLY A 43 -11.59 -16.37 -12.45
N GLU A 44 -12.60 -15.56 -12.20
CA GLU A 44 -13.23 -14.65 -13.14
C GLU A 44 -12.25 -13.53 -13.51
N ALA A 45 -12.17 -13.16 -14.79
CA ALA A 45 -11.32 -12.05 -15.25
C ALA A 45 -11.91 -10.66 -14.93
N ARG A 46 -12.83 -10.56 -13.96
CA ARG A 46 -13.53 -9.33 -13.59
C ARG A 46 -13.26 -8.94 -12.14
N LYS A 47 -12.90 -7.68 -11.93
CA LYS A 47 -12.63 -7.12 -10.60
C LYS A 47 -13.89 -6.43 -10.09
N TYR A 48 -14.30 -6.76 -8.87
CA TYR A 48 -15.35 -6.01 -8.18
C TYR A 48 -14.81 -4.66 -7.70
N VAL A 49 -15.56 -3.60 -7.96
CA VAL A 49 -15.18 -2.21 -7.62
C VAL A 49 -16.19 -1.49 -6.73
N GLY A 50 -17.33 -2.13 -6.42
CA GLY A 50 -18.34 -1.56 -5.53
C GLY A 50 -19.78 -1.88 -5.94
N SER A 51 -20.74 -1.39 -5.16
CA SER A 51 -22.16 -1.43 -5.53
C SER A 51 -22.50 -0.19 -6.35
N TYR A 52 -23.30 -0.34 -7.41
CA TYR A 52 -23.79 0.80 -8.20
C TYR A 52 -25.21 1.24 -7.81
N VAL A 53 -25.61 0.96 -6.56
CA VAL A 53 -26.88 1.39 -5.98
C VAL A 53 -26.66 2.52 -4.98
N GLY A 54 -27.57 3.49 -4.96
CA GLY A 54 -27.56 4.61 -4.01
C GLY A 54 -26.29 5.46 -4.12
N ASN A 55 -25.87 6.04 -3.00
CA ASN A 55 -24.73 6.97 -2.94
C ASN A 55 -23.41 6.33 -3.41
N SER A 56 -23.20 5.04 -3.13
CA SER A 56 -22.03 4.30 -3.60
C SER A 56 -21.98 4.24 -5.13
N GLY A 57 -23.14 4.09 -5.78
CA GLY A 57 -23.24 4.08 -7.23
C GLY A 57 -23.02 5.44 -7.87
N SER A 58 -23.53 6.52 -7.27
CA SER A 58 -23.19 7.88 -7.70
C SER A 58 -21.69 8.10 -7.62
N ARG A 59 -21.08 7.86 -6.46
CA ARG A 59 -19.63 8.03 -6.25
C ARG A 59 -18.81 7.24 -7.28
N LEU A 60 -19.19 5.99 -7.53
CA LEU A 60 -18.47 5.13 -8.47
C LEU A 60 -18.67 5.57 -9.93
N SER A 61 -19.84 6.11 -10.28
CA SER A 61 -20.11 6.67 -11.61
C SER A 61 -19.36 7.98 -11.82
N ASP A 62 -19.34 8.86 -10.82
CA ASP A 62 -18.64 10.15 -10.85
C ASP A 62 -17.11 9.95 -10.91
N PHE A 63 -16.59 8.97 -10.15
CA PHE A 63 -15.17 8.62 -10.18
C PHE A 63 -14.72 8.22 -11.59
N PHE A 64 -15.41 7.24 -12.19
CA PHE A 64 -15.08 6.73 -13.52
C PHE A 64 -15.71 7.51 -14.69
N GLU A 65 -16.44 8.60 -14.43
CA GLU A 65 -17.17 9.38 -15.44
C GLU A 65 -18.08 8.51 -16.32
N TYR A 66 -18.75 7.54 -15.71
CA TYR A 66 -19.53 6.52 -16.40
C TYR A 66 -20.85 6.18 -15.69
N HIS A 67 -21.96 6.62 -16.28
CA HIS A 67 -23.30 6.49 -15.69
C HIS A 67 -24.13 5.31 -16.25
N ASN A 68 -23.69 4.66 -17.33
CA ASN A 68 -24.47 3.64 -18.05
C ASN A 68 -24.21 2.20 -17.57
N ARG A 69 -23.97 1.99 -16.27
CA ARG A 69 -23.61 0.67 -15.73
C ARG A 69 -24.70 -0.37 -15.91
N GLY A 70 -24.31 -1.55 -16.37
CA GLY A 70 -25.20 -2.69 -16.59
C GLY A 70 -26.10 -2.55 -17.82
N ALA A 71 -25.91 -1.53 -18.67
CA ALA A 71 -26.76 -1.24 -19.84
C ALA A 71 -26.39 -2.03 -21.11
N ALA A 72 -25.58 -3.08 -21.00
CA ALA A 72 -25.08 -3.78 -22.17
C ALA A 72 -26.16 -4.57 -22.92
N LYS A 73 -25.99 -4.63 -24.25
CA LYS A 73 -26.84 -5.43 -25.14
C LYS A 73 -26.63 -6.92 -24.87
N GLN A 74 -27.72 -7.68 -24.85
CA GLN A 74 -27.67 -9.14 -24.78
C GLN A 74 -28.06 -9.76 -26.13
N VAL A 75 -27.36 -10.84 -26.49
CA VAL A 75 -27.71 -11.74 -27.59
C VAL A 75 -27.73 -13.16 -27.01
N ASN A 76 -28.82 -13.89 -27.20
CA ASN A 76 -29.02 -15.24 -26.67
C ASN A 76 -28.76 -15.35 -25.15
N ASN A 77 -29.26 -14.39 -24.36
CA ASN A 77 -29.05 -14.27 -22.91
C ASN A 77 -27.58 -14.13 -22.46
N LYS A 78 -26.65 -13.95 -23.39
CA LYS A 78 -25.25 -13.61 -23.12
C LYS A 78 -25.02 -12.13 -23.44
N ARG A 79 -24.15 -11.49 -22.67
CA ARG A 79 -23.75 -10.11 -22.94
C ARG A 79 -23.00 -10.09 -24.28
N ALA A 80 -23.50 -9.31 -25.23
CA ALA A 80 -22.98 -9.26 -26.59
C ALA A 80 -21.80 -8.29 -26.73
N GLU A 81 -21.77 -7.27 -25.86
CA GLU A 81 -20.75 -6.23 -25.89
C GLU A 81 -20.43 -5.78 -24.45
N TYR A 82 -19.17 -5.46 -24.20
CA TYR A 82 -18.70 -4.87 -22.95
C TYR A 82 -18.36 -3.39 -23.19
N PRO A 83 -19.24 -2.46 -22.79
CA PRO A 83 -19.00 -1.03 -23.03
C PRO A 83 -17.73 -0.56 -22.33
N THR A 84 -16.94 0.27 -23.01
CA THR A 84 -15.77 0.92 -22.41
C THR A 84 -16.20 1.90 -21.32
N ILE A 85 -15.59 1.75 -20.14
CA ILE A 85 -15.73 2.69 -19.02
C ILE A 85 -14.67 3.79 -19.17
N GLN A 86 -13.40 3.41 -19.31
CA GLN A 86 -12.27 4.33 -19.44
C GLN A 86 -11.18 3.69 -20.30
N GLU A 87 -10.47 4.53 -21.05
CA GLU A 87 -9.34 4.13 -21.92
C GLU A 87 -7.98 4.55 -21.36
N ASN A 88 -7.99 5.41 -20.35
CA ASN A 88 -6.81 6.09 -19.81
C ASN A 88 -6.37 5.47 -18.47
N CYS A 89 -6.34 4.15 -18.36
CA CYS A 89 -5.89 3.46 -17.15
C CYS A 89 -4.46 2.97 -17.32
N PHE A 90 -3.70 2.87 -16.24
CA PHE A 90 -2.36 2.28 -16.30
C PHE A 90 -1.93 1.61 -14.99
N PHE A 91 -1.03 0.63 -15.13
CA PHE A 91 -0.18 0.14 -14.06
C PHE A 91 1.25 0.64 -14.26
N SER A 92 1.94 0.89 -13.16
CA SER A 92 3.38 1.15 -13.16
C SER A 92 4.17 -0.16 -12.95
N LYS A 93 5.23 -0.34 -13.73
CA LYS A 93 6.17 -1.47 -13.58
C LYS A 93 6.82 -1.45 -12.20
N SER A 94 7.30 -0.28 -11.74
CA SER A 94 7.90 -0.15 -10.41
C SER A 94 6.92 -0.50 -9.27
N ASN A 95 5.65 -0.11 -9.38
CA ASN A 95 4.62 -0.51 -8.41
C ASN A 95 4.41 -2.04 -8.38
N LEU A 96 4.31 -2.69 -9.55
CA LEU A 96 4.14 -4.15 -9.63
C LEU A 96 5.37 -4.91 -9.08
N LEU A 97 6.59 -4.45 -9.39
CA LEU A 97 7.83 -5.03 -8.85
C LEU A 97 7.88 -4.91 -7.33
N LYS A 98 7.54 -3.73 -6.79
CA LYS A 98 7.50 -3.49 -5.35
C LYS A 98 6.49 -4.41 -4.66
N TYR A 99 5.28 -4.51 -5.21
CA TYR A 99 4.27 -5.43 -4.70
C TYR A 99 4.79 -6.88 -4.66
N LEU A 100 5.37 -7.38 -5.75
CA LEU A 100 5.86 -8.76 -5.80
C LEU A 100 7.05 -8.99 -4.85
N TYR A 101 7.93 -8.01 -4.71
CA TYR A 101 9.02 -8.06 -3.73
C TYR A 101 8.48 -8.13 -2.29
N ASP A 102 7.48 -7.31 -1.96
CA ASP A 102 6.84 -7.32 -0.63
C ASP A 102 6.11 -8.65 -0.37
N ALA A 103 5.47 -9.21 -1.40
CA ALA A 103 4.74 -10.48 -1.33
C ALA A 103 5.65 -11.72 -1.28
N ARG A 104 6.96 -11.59 -1.54
CA ARG A 104 7.90 -12.73 -1.66
C ARG A 104 7.86 -13.67 -0.46
N VAL A 105 7.72 -13.12 0.74
CA VAL A 105 7.72 -13.90 1.98
C VAL A 105 6.54 -14.86 1.98
N GLU A 106 5.36 -14.39 1.58
CA GLU A 106 4.17 -15.22 1.48
C GLU A 106 4.27 -16.25 0.34
N PHE A 107 4.86 -15.89 -0.79
CA PHE A 107 5.13 -16.86 -1.86
C PHE A 107 5.98 -18.04 -1.38
N HIS A 108 6.98 -17.81 -0.53
CA HIS A 108 7.86 -18.87 -0.04
C HIS A 108 7.35 -19.56 1.23
N LYS A 109 6.81 -18.81 2.19
CA LYS A 109 6.34 -19.36 3.48
C LYS A 109 4.95 -19.94 3.40
N GLN A 110 4.10 -19.42 2.51
CA GLN A 110 2.73 -19.85 2.31
C GLN A 110 1.97 -19.96 3.64
N GLU A 111 1.90 -18.84 4.37
CA GLU A 111 1.16 -18.80 5.63
C GLU A 111 -0.34 -19.04 5.39
N GLN A 112 -0.84 -18.71 4.20
CA GLN A 112 -2.14 -19.14 3.71
C GLN A 112 -2.09 -20.51 3.02
N HIS A 113 -3.20 -21.25 3.09
CA HIS A 113 -3.33 -22.56 2.43
C HIS A 113 -3.76 -22.40 0.96
N TYR A 114 -2.82 -22.66 0.03
CA TYR A 114 -3.03 -22.63 -1.42
C TYR A 114 -3.31 -24.03 -1.99
N HIS A 115 -3.83 -24.11 -3.22
CA HIS A 115 -4.00 -25.38 -3.95
C HIS A 115 -2.69 -26.02 -4.41
N THR A 116 -1.73 -25.18 -4.80
CA THR A 116 -0.42 -25.58 -5.31
C THR A 116 0.66 -24.83 -4.56
N ASP A 117 1.90 -25.30 -4.64
CA ASP A 117 3.04 -24.52 -4.18
C ASP A 117 3.20 -23.27 -5.05
N ILE A 118 2.83 -22.11 -4.51
CA ILE A 118 2.89 -20.87 -5.28
C ILE A 118 4.32 -20.35 -5.45
N SER A 119 5.28 -20.85 -4.66
CA SER A 119 6.68 -20.43 -4.74
C SER A 119 7.31 -20.75 -6.10
N GLU A 120 6.82 -21.82 -6.76
CA GLU A 120 7.26 -22.25 -8.09
C GLU A 120 7.01 -21.18 -9.16
N TYR A 121 5.99 -20.33 -8.98
CA TYR A 121 5.61 -19.32 -9.96
C TYR A 121 6.27 -17.95 -9.73
N TYR A 122 6.97 -17.76 -8.61
CA TYR A 122 7.51 -16.44 -8.23
C TYR A 122 8.46 -15.86 -9.28
N ASN A 123 9.38 -16.68 -9.80
CA ASN A 123 10.35 -16.23 -10.80
C ASN A 123 9.69 -15.94 -12.16
N ASP A 124 8.73 -16.76 -12.59
CA ASP A 124 7.96 -16.52 -13.81
C ASP A 124 7.20 -15.20 -13.74
N TYR A 125 6.58 -14.94 -12.59
CA TYR A 125 5.89 -13.70 -12.29
C TYR A 125 6.83 -12.49 -12.29
N LEU A 126 8.00 -12.61 -11.66
CA LEU A 126 9.02 -11.56 -11.68
C LEU A 126 9.48 -11.25 -13.10
N ASN A 127 9.80 -12.27 -13.88
CA ASN A 127 10.21 -12.13 -15.28
C ASN A 127 9.11 -11.47 -16.11
N SER A 128 7.85 -11.85 -15.91
CA SER A 128 6.72 -11.23 -16.62
C SER A 128 6.59 -9.71 -16.40
N ILE A 129 7.01 -9.21 -15.24
CA ILE A 129 7.04 -7.77 -14.94
C ILE A 129 8.31 -7.14 -15.51
N ILE A 130 9.47 -7.81 -15.38
CA ILE A 130 10.75 -7.33 -15.91
C ILE A 130 10.68 -7.16 -17.44
N ASP A 131 9.98 -8.05 -18.14
CA ASP A 131 9.82 -8.04 -19.59
C ASP A 131 8.89 -6.93 -20.11
N LEU A 132 8.16 -6.23 -19.22
CA LEU A 132 7.41 -5.04 -19.59
C LEU A 132 8.36 -3.96 -20.12
N LYS A 133 8.11 -3.52 -21.36
CA LYS A 133 8.96 -2.56 -22.09
C LYS A 133 8.96 -1.17 -21.44
N ASN A 134 7.82 -0.77 -20.89
CA ASN A 134 7.59 0.59 -20.42
C ASN A 134 7.37 0.62 -18.91
N GLU A 135 7.74 1.74 -18.27
CA GLU A 135 7.38 2.00 -16.87
C GLU A 135 5.86 2.13 -16.72
N ILE A 136 5.20 2.81 -17.67
CA ILE A 136 3.75 2.98 -17.73
C ILE A 136 3.16 1.98 -18.73
N ASN A 137 2.22 1.17 -18.24
CA ASN A 137 1.56 0.14 -19.03
C ASN A 137 0.06 0.43 -19.09
N GLU A 138 -0.35 1.06 -20.19
CA GLU A 138 -1.72 1.56 -20.39
C GLU A 138 -2.69 0.45 -20.79
N PHE A 139 -3.96 0.60 -20.38
CA PHE A 139 -5.04 -0.31 -20.73
C PHE A 139 -6.41 0.36 -20.60
N SER A 140 -7.41 -0.22 -21.24
CA SER A 140 -8.81 0.17 -21.10
C SER A 140 -9.56 -0.76 -20.15
N ILE A 141 -10.59 -0.23 -19.48
CA ILE A 141 -11.52 -1.00 -18.65
C ILE A 141 -12.93 -1.00 -19.24
N TYR A 142 -13.59 -2.14 -19.16
CA TYR A 142 -14.94 -2.36 -19.68
C TYR A 142 -15.92 -2.70 -18.57
N ASP A 143 -17.19 -2.34 -18.78
CA ASP A 143 -18.28 -2.68 -17.87
C ASP A 143 -18.71 -4.14 -18.03
N VAL A 144 -18.46 -4.93 -16.98
CA VAL A 144 -18.91 -6.31 -16.86
C VAL A 144 -19.81 -6.51 -15.64
N SER A 145 -20.41 -5.41 -15.14
CA SER A 145 -21.30 -5.37 -13.99
C SER A 145 -22.55 -6.22 -14.17
N ASP A 146 -23.23 -6.59 -13.07
CA ASP A 146 -24.51 -7.29 -13.18
C ASP A 146 -25.52 -6.44 -13.99
N LEU A 147 -26.46 -7.08 -14.69
CA LEU A 147 -27.42 -6.36 -15.53
C LEU A 147 -28.51 -5.67 -14.71
N VAL A 148 -29.00 -4.54 -15.23
CA VAL A 148 -30.04 -3.72 -14.58
C VAL A 148 -31.36 -4.49 -14.45
N THR A 149 -31.64 -5.46 -15.33
CA THR A 149 -32.86 -6.26 -15.33
C THR A 149 -32.96 -7.27 -14.17
N GLY A 150 -31.91 -7.42 -13.36
CA GLY A 150 -31.88 -8.28 -12.18
C GLY A 150 -32.31 -7.60 -10.87
N ASN A 151 -32.15 -8.30 -9.74
CA ASN A 151 -32.52 -7.80 -8.41
C ASN A 151 -31.79 -6.47 -8.09
N PRO A 152 -32.53 -5.35 -7.90
CA PRO A 152 -31.93 -4.04 -7.72
C PRO A 152 -31.08 -3.88 -6.46
N THR A 153 -31.25 -4.74 -5.45
CA THR A 153 -30.51 -4.70 -4.18
C THR A 153 -29.14 -5.39 -4.22
N ARG A 154 -28.81 -6.13 -5.29
CA ARG A 154 -27.57 -6.93 -5.41
C ARG A 154 -26.68 -6.55 -6.60
N ARG A 155 -26.89 -5.35 -7.13
CA ARG A 155 -26.23 -4.81 -8.31
C ARG A 155 -24.75 -4.50 -8.06
N ARG A 156 -23.88 -5.46 -8.40
CA ARG A 156 -22.42 -5.38 -8.18
C ARG A 156 -21.68 -4.86 -9.41
N GLY A 157 -20.89 -3.82 -9.18
CA GLY A 157 -20.06 -3.16 -10.18
C GLY A 157 -18.79 -3.96 -10.43
N TYR A 158 -18.59 -4.38 -11.67
CA TYR A 158 -17.41 -5.11 -12.08
C TYR A 158 -16.76 -4.45 -13.29
N ILE A 159 -15.43 -4.44 -13.28
CA ILE A 159 -14.61 -4.00 -14.41
C ILE A 159 -13.76 -5.16 -14.93
N ARG A 160 -13.39 -5.11 -16.19
CA ARG A 160 -12.47 -6.05 -16.83
C ARG A 160 -11.58 -5.31 -17.82
N SER A 161 -10.40 -5.85 -18.09
CA SER A 161 -9.62 -5.52 -19.28
C SER A 161 -9.20 -6.80 -19.99
N ASP A 162 -8.95 -6.70 -21.29
CA ASP A 162 -8.38 -7.77 -22.10
C ASP A 162 -6.88 -7.56 -22.40
N ALA A 163 -6.28 -6.48 -21.87
CA ALA A 163 -4.86 -6.20 -22.01
C ALA A 163 -3.99 -7.20 -21.24
N ASP A 164 -2.79 -7.50 -21.74
CA ASP A 164 -1.86 -8.46 -21.12
C ASP A 164 -1.48 -8.08 -19.69
N ILE A 165 -1.33 -6.78 -19.41
CA ILE A 165 -1.03 -6.27 -18.07
C ILE A 165 -2.10 -6.64 -17.04
N TRP A 166 -3.36 -6.81 -17.47
CA TRP A 166 -4.45 -7.27 -16.61
C TRP A 166 -4.29 -8.73 -16.23
N ASN A 167 -3.83 -9.57 -17.16
CA ASN A 167 -3.55 -10.98 -16.91
C ASN A 167 -2.33 -11.15 -16.00
N ILE A 168 -1.27 -10.36 -16.22
CA ILE A 168 -0.12 -10.29 -15.32
C ILE A 168 -0.62 -9.93 -13.92
N TRP A 169 -1.33 -8.81 -13.76
CA TRP A 169 -1.85 -8.39 -12.47
C TRP A 169 -2.64 -9.49 -11.74
N ARG A 170 -3.56 -10.18 -12.44
CA ARG A 170 -4.34 -11.30 -11.88
C ARG A 170 -3.50 -12.48 -11.42
N ALA A 171 -2.38 -12.73 -12.08
CA ALA A 171 -1.46 -13.82 -11.74
C ALA A 171 -0.54 -13.46 -10.57
N LEU A 172 -0.25 -12.17 -10.35
CA LEU A 172 0.63 -11.70 -9.27
C LEU A 172 -0.06 -11.66 -7.90
N ILE A 173 -1.32 -11.26 -7.88
CA ILE A 173 -2.03 -10.96 -6.63
C ILE A 173 -2.34 -12.19 -5.80
N LEU A 174 -2.30 -12.00 -4.48
CA LEU A 174 -2.58 -13.01 -3.47
C LEU A 174 -3.92 -12.74 -2.74
N PRO A 175 -4.72 -13.78 -2.45
CA PRO A 175 -6.00 -13.62 -1.78
C PRO A 175 -5.85 -13.02 -0.39
N LYS A 176 -6.88 -12.30 0.07
CA LYS A 176 -6.99 -11.65 1.40
C LYS A 176 -6.00 -10.52 1.69
N ILE A 177 -4.77 -10.63 1.22
CA ILE A 177 -3.66 -9.74 1.54
C ILE A 177 -3.31 -8.77 0.42
N SER A 178 -3.92 -8.88 -0.76
CA SER A 178 -3.69 -7.89 -1.83
C SER A 178 -4.86 -6.91 -1.92
N TYR A 179 -4.55 -5.65 -2.15
CA TYR A 179 -5.54 -4.63 -2.43
C TYR A 179 -5.12 -3.73 -3.59
N LEU A 180 -6.13 -3.20 -4.25
CA LEU A 180 -6.00 -2.24 -5.32
C LEU A 180 -6.39 -0.85 -4.80
N SER A 181 -5.58 0.14 -5.17
CA SER A 181 -5.86 1.56 -5.09
C SER A 181 -5.94 2.11 -6.50
N ILE A 182 -6.91 2.96 -6.77
CA ILE A 182 -7.06 3.66 -8.05
C ILE A 182 -7.07 5.16 -7.76
N LEU A 183 -6.09 5.89 -8.30
CA LEU A 183 -6.07 7.34 -8.25
C LEU A 183 -6.69 7.92 -9.51
N LYS A 184 -7.53 8.95 -9.38
CA LYS A 184 -7.99 9.79 -10.49
C LYS A 184 -7.13 11.04 -10.54
N LEU A 185 -6.43 11.21 -11.66
CA LEU A 185 -5.40 12.22 -11.85
C LEU A 185 -5.81 13.21 -12.94
N LEU A 186 -5.58 14.50 -12.72
CA LEU A 186 -5.64 15.54 -13.76
C LEU A 186 -4.27 16.18 -13.93
N PRO A 187 -3.83 16.52 -15.16
CA PRO A 187 -2.58 17.24 -15.36
C PRO A 187 -2.58 18.57 -14.60
N GLU A 188 -1.44 18.95 -14.04
CA GLU A 188 -1.31 20.22 -13.32
C GLU A 188 -1.39 21.43 -14.27
N LYS A 189 -0.87 21.29 -15.50
CA LYS A 189 -0.87 22.34 -16.53
C LYS A 189 -2.04 22.11 -17.49
N ILE A 190 -3.03 23.01 -17.42
CA ILE A 190 -4.20 22.99 -18.30
C ILE A 190 -3.80 23.52 -19.69
N GLN A 191 -3.74 22.65 -20.71
CA GLN A 191 -3.38 23.03 -22.09
C GLN A 191 -4.60 23.29 -22.99
N GLY A 192 -5.61 24.01 -22.51
CA GLY A 192 -6.70 24.56 -23.35
C GLY A 192 -7.66 23.56 -24.03
N LYS A 193 -7.41 22.26 -23.97
CA LYS A 193 -8.35 21.19 -24.35
C LYS A 193 -8.96 20.56 -23.09
N GLU A 194 -10.16 20.02 -23.24
CA GLU A 194 -10.79 19.15 -22.24
C GLU A 194 -9.86 17.96 -21.96
N GLN A 195 -9.15 18.00 -20.83
CA GLN A 195 -8.19 16.97 -20.45
C GLN A 195 -8.95 15.85 -19.76
N LYS A 196 -8.90 14.66 -20.37
CA LYS A 196 -9.45 13.45 -19.76
C LYS A 196 -8.58 13.04 -18.56
N PRO A 197 -9.18 12.57 -17.45
CA PRO A 197 -8.42 12.08 -16.32
C PRO A 197 -7.61 10.82 -16.68
N LEU A 198 -6.47 10.65 -16.00
CA LEU A 198 -5.75 9.38 -15.95
C LEU A 198 -6.17 8.59 -14.71
N PHE A 199 -6.22 7.27 -14.83
CA PHE A 199 -6.52 6.35 -13.74
C PHE A 199 -5.31 5.48 -13.42
N TYR A 200 -4.63 5.78 -12.32
CA TYR A 200 -3.46 5.03 -11.89
C TYR A 200 -3.89 3.87 -10.99
N PHE A 201 -3.81 2.64 -11.52
CA PHE A 201 -4.05 1.41 -10.78
C PHE A 201 -2.79 0.96 -10.06
N ARG A 202 -2.92 0.73 -8.76
CA ARG A 202 -1.79 0.45 -7.88
C ARG A 202 -2.10 -0.70 -6.96
N VAL A 203 -1.20 -1.67 -6.95
CA VAL A 203 -1.34 -2.89 -6.15
C VAL A 203 -0.49 -2.74 -4.91
N PHE A 204 -1.08 -3.10 -3.80
CA PHE A 204 -0.44 -3.05 -2.50
C PHE A 204 -0.74 -4.32 -1.73
N LEU A 205 0.13 -4.60 -0.76
CA LEU A 205 -0.01 -5.74 0.14
C LEU A 205 -0.61 -5.24 1.46
N ASP A 206 -1.88 -5.58 1.70
CA ASP A 206 -2.69 -5.30 2.90
C ASP A 206 -2.24 -6.24 4.01
N TYR A 207 -1.02 -6.00 4.44
CA TYR A 207 -0.60 -6.40 5.74
C TYR A 207 -0.92 -5.20 6.66
N GLN A 208 -2.21 -4.95 6.96
CA GLN A 208 -2.58 -4.38 8.28
C GLN A 208 -1.87 -5.12 9.45
N PHE A 209 -1.30 -6.30 9.15
CA PHE A 209 -0.47 -7.21 9.91
C PHE A 209 0.99 -7.31 9.42
N ARG A 210 1.63 -6.28 8.82
CA ARG A 210 3.08 -6.34 8.50
C ARG A 210 3.72 -6.55 9.86
N SER A 211 4.03 -7.80 10.18
CA SER A 211 4.49 -8.13 11.50
C SER A 211 5.78 -7.33 11.62
N ILE A 212 5.75 -6.32 12.48
CA ILE A 212 6.67 -6.33 13.61
C ILE A 212 6.91 -7.81 13.86
N VAL A 213 8.07 -8.32 13.46
CA VAL A 213 8.42 -9.71 13.69
C VAL A 213 8.01 -10.00 15.13
N HIS A 214 6.95 -10.78 15.31
CA HIS A 214 6.44 -11.13 16.61
C HIS A 214 7.20 -12.41 16.93
N PRO A 215 8.19 -12.40 17.84
CA PRO A 215 8.97 -13.60 18.16
C PRO A 215 8.16 -14.63 18.98
N LYS A 216 6.84 -14.49 19.01
CA LYS A 216 5.91 -15.25 19.85
C LYS A 216 4.55 -15.33 19.15
N LEU A 217 4.40 -16.29 18.25
CA LEU A 217 3.14 -16.99 18.00
C LEU A 217 3.41 -18.51 17.85
N THR A 218 4.38 -19.01 18.61
CA THR A 218 4.48 -20.42 19.00
C THR A 218 4.18 -20.49 20.48
N GLU A 219 2.91 -20.52 20.84
CA GLU A 219 2.40 -21.13 22.08
C GLU A 219 0.87 -21.06 22.00
N SER A 220 0.21 -22.22 21.93
CA SER A 220 -1.24 -22.29 21.92
C SER A 220 -1.78 -21.76 23.24
N SER A 221 -2.96 -21.15 23.19
CA SER A 221 -3.74 -20.67 24.33
C SER A 221 -4.20 -21.77 25.31
N SER A 222 -3.63 -22.97 25.23
CA SER A 222 -3.96 -24.15 26.01
C SER A 222 -2.99 -24.40 27.17
N GLN A 223 -1.84 -23.70 27.22
CA GLN A 223 -0.80 -23.90 28.26
C GLN A 223 -0.70 -22.75 29.28
N MET A 224 -1.54 -21.72 29.15
CA MET A 224 -1.53 -20.54 30.02
C MET A 224 -2.31 -20.73 31.33
N THR A 225 -3.12 -21.77 31.44
CA THR A 225 -3.98 -22.00 32.62
C THR A 225 -3.24 -22.69 33.77
N GLU A 226 -2.18 -23.45 33.49
CA GLU A 226 -1.46 -24.21 34.54
C GLU A 226 -0.32 -23.42 35.20
N LYS A 227 0.12 -22.28 34.64
CA LYS A 227 1.19 -21.44 35.20
C LYS A 227 0.74 -20.28 36.09
N LEU A 228 -0.57 -20.11 36.29
CA LEU A 228 -1.12 -19.01 37.11
C LEU A 228 -1.18 -19.32 38.61
N ILE A 229 -0.73 -20.50 39.04
CA ILE A 229 -0.86 -20.93 40.44
C ILE A 229 0.45 -20.84 41.24
N ASP A 230 1.62 -20.72 40.61
CA ASP A 230 2.88 -20.63 41.37
C ASP A 230 3.55 -19.25 41.26
N GLU A 231 3.53 -18.58 42.41
CA GLU A 231 4.55 -17.64 42.89
C GLU A 231 4.41 -16.14 42.57
N ASN A 232 3.57 -15.51 43.40
CA ASN A 232 3.85 -14.20 43.99
C ASN A 232 5.29 -14.13 44.53
N LYS A 233 6.23 -13.53 43.78
CA LYS A 233 7.34 -12.65 44.26
C LYS A 233 8.30 -12.31 43.10
N GLY A 234 8.33 -11.04 42.70
CA GLY A 234 9.38 -10.49 41.84
C GLY A 234 8.82 -9.72 40.65
N ALA A 235 9.24 -8.47 40.52
CA ALA A 235 8.82 -7.54 39.48
C ALA A 235 8.77 -8.18 38.09
N VAL A 236 7.68 -7.92 37.36
CA VAL A 236 7.53 -8.24 35.94
C VAL A 236 8.68 -7.59 35.16
N LYS A 237 9.78 -8.33 34.97
CA LYS A 237 10.79 -8.01 33.96
C LYS A 237 10.09 -8.18 32.62
N ARG A 238 9.52 -7.09 32.11
CA ARG A 238 9.23 -6.95 30.68
C ARG A 238 10.52 -7.33 29.97
N THR A 239 10.50 -8.38 29.16
CA THR A 239 11.60 -8.79 28.30
C THR A 239 11.82 -7.72 27.24
N GLY A 240 12.41 -6.59 27.64
CA GLY A 240 12.86 -5.54 26.74
C GLY A 240 13.98 -6.08 25.86
N ARG A 241 14.04 -5.62 24.60
CA ARG A 241 15.15 -5.94 23.71
C ARG A 241 16.45 -5.51 24.41
N LYS A 242 17.48 -6.35 24.41
CA LYS A 242 18.76 -6.04 25.07
C LYS A 242 19.31 -4.72 24.50
N GLY A 243 19.60 -3.73 25.35
CA GLY A 243 20.10 -2.41 24.92
C GLY A 243 19.05 -1.37 24.53
N GLN A 244 17.75 -1.68 24.59
CA GLN A 244 16.66 -0.77 24.18
C GLN A 244 16.65 0.56 24.95
N SER A 245 16.92 0.53 26.26
CA SER A 245 16.95 1.75 27.09
C SER A 245 18.09 2.67 26.71
N GLU A 246 19.25 2.12 26.37
CA GLU A 246 20.43 2.90 25.97
C GLU A 246 20.26 3.49 24.56
N TYR A 247 19.79 2.67 23.61
CA TYR A 247 19.43 3.14 22.27
C TYR A 247 18.43 4.29 22.33
N ARG A 248 17.34 4.11 23.08
CA ARG A 248 16.32 5.15 23.25
C ARG A 248 16.92 6.44 23.80
N ARG A 249 17.72 6.36 24.85
CA ARG A 249 18.38 7.53 25.44
C ARG A 249 19.24 8.26 24.40
N LYS A 250 20.11 7.54 23.69
CA LYS A 250 20.99 8.13 22.67
C LYS A 250 20.21 8.81 21.52
N VAL A 251 19.09 8.22 21.09
CA VAL A 251 18.22 8.81 20.06
C VAL A 251 17.60 10.11 20.55
N LEU A 252 17.07 10.13 21.78
CA LEU A 252 16.47 11.33 22.36
C LEU A 252 17.51 12.40 22.67
N ASP A 253 18.72 12.03 23.10
CA ASP A 253 19.81 12.98 23.33
C ASP A 253 20.24 13.67 22.02
N TYR A 254 20.29 12.92 20.92
CA TYR A 254 20.65 13.44 19.60
C TYR A 254 19.49 14.22 18.95
N MET A 255 18.27 13.74 19.12
CA MET A 255 17.05 14.33 18.57
C MET A 255 16.02 14.57 19.71
N PRO A 256 16.16 15.65 20.48
CA PRO A 256 15.43 15.87 21.74
C PRO A 256 13.96 16.26 21.58
N GLN A 257 13.48 16.40 20.35
CA GLN A 257 12.10 16.79 20.09
C GLN A 257 11.56 16.16 18.82
N CYS A 258 10.25 15.92 18.80
CA CYS A 258 9.57 15.53 17.58
C CYS A 258 9.64 16.66 16.54
N PRO A 259 10.01 16.40 15.27
CA PRO A 259 10.23 17.45 14.30
C PRO A 259 8.90 18.01 13.78
N PHE A 260 7.79 17.29 14.00
CA PHE A 260 6.44 17.71 13.61
C PHE A 260 5.73 18.50 14.71
N THR A 261 5.68 17.96 15.94
CA THR A 261 4.90 18.57 17.03
C THR A 261 5.73 19.45 17.95
N LEU A 262 7.06 19.42 17.83
CA LEU A 262 8.01 20.14 18.69
C LEU A 262 7.95 19.74 20.18
N ILE A 263 7.20 18.69 20.52
CA ILE A 263 7.12 18.13 21.87
C ILE A 263 8.48 17.58 22.29
N LYS A 264 8.87 17.88 23.53
CA LYS A 264 10.13 17.44 24.16
C LYS A 264 9.91 16.45 25.31
N ASP A 265 8.67 16.30 25.76
CA ASP A 265 8.34 15.41 26.87
C ASP A 265 8.63 13.96 26.49
N ASP A 266 9.70 13.40 27.06
CA ASP A 266 10.17 12.03 26.80
C ASP A 266 9.07 10.97 26.92
N VAL A 267 8.08 11.20 27.80
CA VAL A 267 6.92 10.30 28.00
C VAL A 267 6.12 10.11 26.70
N LEU A 268 6.04 11.15 25.86
CA LEU A 268 5.33 11.14 24.60
C LEU A 268 6.22 10.82 23.39
N LEU A 269 7.55 10.84 23.55
CA LEU A 269 8.47 10.57 22.46
C LEU A 269 8.72 9.06 22.29
N LYS A 270 8.76 8.61 21.05
CA LYS A 270 9.17 7.27 20.62
C LYS A 270 10.53 7.39 19.94
N ALA A 271 11.40 6.41 20.18
CA ALA A 271 12.64 6.25 19.42
C ALA A 271 12.34 5.28 18.28
N SER A 272 11.74 5.80 17.20
CA SER A 272 11.34 5.05 16.00
C SER A 272 12.59 4.63 15.23
N HIS A 273 12.66 3.35 14.84
CA HIS A 273 13.75 2.85 14.01
C HIS A 273 13.52 3.20 12.53
N ILE A 274 14.52 3.77 11.85
CA ILE A 274 14.44 4.06 10.41
C ILE A 274 14.48 2.75 9.61
N LYS A 275 15.55 1.97 9.79
CA LYS A 275 15.62 0.58 9.35
C LYS A 275 15.09 -0.29 10.48
N PRO A 276 14.00 -1.05 10.29
CA PRO A 276 13.36 -1.79 11.37
C PRO A 276 14.31 -2.73 12.11
N TYR A 277 14.25 -2.71 13.45
CA TYR A 277 15.09 -3.53 14.33
C TYR A 277 15.14 -5.00 13.92
N SER A 278 13.99 -5.60 13.59
CA SER A 278 13.91 -7.01 13.22
C SER A 278 14.70 -7.35 11.96
N VAL A 279 14.75 -6.43 11.00
CA VAL A 279 15.55 -6.60 9.78
C VAL A 279 17.03 -6.59 10.12
N CYS A 280 17.48 -5.62 10.93
CA CYS A 280 18.87 -5.54 11.37
C CYS A 280 19.31 -6.84 12.06
N ILE A 281 18.47 -7.41 12.93
CA ILE A 281 18.76 -8.68 13.60
C ILE A 281 18.77 -9.85 12.62
N SER A 282 17.81 -9.94 11.70
CA SER A 282 17.80 -11.02 10.70
C SER A 282 19.01 -10.99 9.75
N GLU A 283 19.60 -9.80 9.53
CA GLU A 283 20.83 -9.63 8.76
C GLU A 283 22.11 -9.80 9.61
N GLY A 284 22.00 -10.10 10.90
CA GLY A 284 23.15 -10.22 11.81
C GLY A 284 23.85 -8.89 12.12
N LYS A 285 23.17 -7.76 11.91
CA LYS A 285 23.70 -6.39 12.08
C LYS A 285 23.17 -5.75 13.37
N GLU A 286 23.46 -6.36 14.52
CA GLU A 286 23.01 -5.85 15.83
C GLU A 286 23.50 -4.41 16.11
N ASN A 287 24.70 -4.10 15.64
CA ASN A 287 25.31 -2.77 15.67
C ASN A 287 24.45 -1.71 14.96
N GLU A 288 23.80 -2.02 13.83
CA GLU A 288 22.83 -1.10 13.19
C GLU A 288 21.53 -0.98 13.99
N ALA A 289 21.12 -2.04 14.69
CA ALA A 289 19.90 -2.07 15.48
C ALA A 289 20.00 -1.18 16.74
N LEU A 290 21.22 -0.98 17.25
CA LEU A 290 21.53 -0.18 18.45
C LEU A 290 22.18 1.17 18.13
N ASP A 291 22.37 1.50 16.85
CA ASP A 291 22.91 2.77 16.40
C ASP A 291 21.86 3.88 16.50
N HIS A 292 22.16 4.93 17.26
CA HIS A 292 21.31 6.11 17.40
C HIS A 292 20.98 6.84 16.09
N LEU A 293 21.83 6.75 15.06
CA LEU A 293 21.55 7.32 13.74
C LEU A 293 20.47 6.54 12.99
N ASN A 294 20.20 5.30 13.40
CA ASN A 294 19.06 4.52 12.93
C ASN A 294 17.74 4.88 13.66
N GLY A 295 17.70 5.99 14.41
CA GLY A 295 16.56 6.32 15.26
C GLY A 295 16.05 7.76 15.14
N LEU A 296 14.75 7.94 14.95
CA LEU A 296 14.06 9.24 14.99
C LEU A 296 13.26 9.39 16.29
N SER A 297 13.25 10.60 16.83
CA SER A 297 12.38 10.97 17.94
C SER A 297 11.05 11.48 17.41
N LEU A 298 9.97 10.71 17.59
CA LEU A 298 8.66 11.00 17.02
C LEU A 298 7.56 10.88 18.08
N THR A 299 6.51 11.69 17.98
CA THR A 299 5.30 11.48 18.77
C THR A 299 4.45 10.35 18.19
N PRO A 300 3.54 9.72 18.96
CA PRO A 300 2.98 8.41 18.60
C PRO A 300 2.27 8.37 17.25
N THR A 301 1.60 9.46 16.86
CA THR A 301 0.94 9.56 15.56
C THR A 301 1.97 9.53 14.40
N TYR A 302 3.07 10.25 14.54
CA TYR A 302 4.08 10.37 13.47
C TYR A 302 5.03 9.17 13.43
N ASP A 303 5.32 8.59 14.60
CA ASP A 303 5.95 7.28 14.76
C ASP A 303 5.18 6.24 13.95
N TRP A 304 3.85 6.15 14.16
CA TRP A 304 3.01 5.23 13.40
C TRP A 304 2.98 5.54 11.89
N LEU A 305 2.84 6.81 11.50
CA LEU A 305 2.84 7.19 10.08
C LEU A 305 4.14 6.79 9.37
N PHE A 306 5.27 6.98 10.04
CA PHE A 306 6.59 6.66 9.51
C PHE A 306 6.82 5.15 9.49
N ASP A 307 6.61 4.46 10.62
CA ASP A 307 6.78 3.00 10.73
C ASP A 307 5.91 2.21 9.74
N GLN A 308 4.69 2.71 9.46
CA GLN A 308 3.80 2.11 8.46
C GLN A 308 4.12 2.51 7.02
N GLY A 309 5.05 3.45 6.81
CA GLY A 309 5.49 3.88 5.48
C GLY A 309 4.54 4.85 4.78
N TYR A 310 3.67 5.56 5.51
CA TYR A 310 2.84 6.64 4.95
C TYR A 310 3.64 7.92 4.72
N ILE A 311 4.73 8.12 5.45
CA ILE A 311 5.67 9.22 5.29
C ILE A 311 7.10 8.71 5.26
N THR A 312 7.99 9.46 4.64
CA THR A 312 9.44 9.22 4.67
C THR A 312 10.20 10.54 4.48
N PHE A 313 11.53 10.48 4.38
CA PHE A 313 12.36 11.66 4.20
C PHE A 313 13.38 11.48 3.07
N THR A 314 13.69 12.58 2.39
CA THR A 314 14.85 12.65 1.48
C THR A 314 16.15 12.71 2.29
N ASP A 315 17.30 12.53 1.61
CA ASP A 315 18.62 12.68 2.24
C ASP A 315 18.91 14.12 2.71
N ASN A 316 18.13 15.09 2.24
CA ASN A 316 18.19 16.48 2.69
C ASN A 316 17.23 16.78 3.86
N GLY A 317 16.54 15.76 4.39
CA GLY A 317 15.57 15.88 5.46
C GLY A 317 14.22 16.45 5.04
N GLU A 318 13.90 16.49 3.75
CA GLU A 318 12.59 16.93 3.28
C GLU A 318 11.55 15.84 3.51
N LEU A 319 10.40 16.21 4.09
CA LEU A 319 9.28 15.30 4.30
C LEU A 319 8.65 14.90 2.95
N ILE A 320 8.45 13.60 2.76
CA ILE A 320 7.71 13.02 1.64
C ILE A 320 6.48 12.32 2.20
N CYS A 321 5.31 12.62 1.63
CA CYS A 321 4.03 12.02 2.01
C CYS A 321 3.54 11.08 0.91
N GLY A 322 3.11 9.88 1.30
CA GLY A 322 2.43 8.95 0.41
C GLY A 322 1.00 9.39 0.08
N THR A 323 0.33 8.56 -0.71
CA THR A 323 -0.97 8.84 -1.35
C THR A 323 -2.09 7.93 -0.81
N GLN A 324 -1.77 7.05 0.14
CA GLN A 324 -2.75 6.14 0.75
C GLN A 324 -3.65 6.84 1.76
N LEU A 325 -3.25 8.00 2.29
CA LEU A 325 -4.09 8.82 3.14
C LEU A 325 -4.85 9.86 2.31
N SER A 326 -6.09 10.12 2.72
CA SER A 326 -6.93 11.11 2.06
C SER A 326 -6.45 12.53 2.32
N ILE A 327 -6.79 13.46 1.43
CA ILE A 327 -6.55 14.90 1.62
C ILE A 327 -7.14 15.39 2.96
N TYR A 328 -8.34 14.91 3.30
CA TYR A 328 -8.99 15.22 4.57
C TYR A 328 -8.15 14.76 5.78
N THR A 329 -7.57 13.56 5.71
CA THR A 329 -6.68 13.03 6.76
C THR A 329 -5.43 13.89 6.90
N TRP A 330 -4.77 14.25 5.79
CA TRP A 330 -3.61 15.12 5.82
C TRP A 330 -3.92 16.50 6.41
N GLU A 331 -5.07 17.06 6.07
CA GLU A 331 -5.55 18.33 6.63
C GLU A 331 -5.74 18.23 8.16
N LYS A 332 -6.35 17.15 8.66
CA LYS A 332 -6.52 16.92 10.11
C LYS A 332 -5.21 16.65 10.85
N LEU A 333 -4.20 16.14 10.16
CA LEU A 333 -2.84 16.01 10.69
C LEU A 333 -2.05 17.32 10.62
N HIS A 334 -2.60 18.37 10.00
CA HIS A 334 -1.91 19.63 9.70
C HIS A 334 -0.63 19.45 8.87
N ILE A 335 -0.62 18.44 8.00
CA ILE A 335 0.48 18.16 7.08
C ILE A 335 0.04 18.56 5.67
N ASN A 336 0.83 19.40 5.01
CA ASN A 336 0.65 19.66 3.59
C ASN A 336 1.51 18.66 2.79
N PRO A 337 0.91 17.68 2.09
CA PRO A 337 1.67 16.64 1.39
C PRO A 337 2.49 17.18 0.21
N ASN A 338 2.19 18.40 -0.26
CA ASN A 338 2.95 19.06 -1.33
C ASN A 338 4.08 19.95 -0.80
N ALA A 339 4.15 20.20 0.51
CA ALA A 339 5.17 21.06 1.07
C ALA A 339 6.48 20.28 1.19
N LYS A 340 7.55 20.79 0.56
CA LYS A 340 8.92 20.27 0.72
C LYS A 340 9.54 20.78 2.03
N ASN A 341 8.88 20.52 3.14
CA ASN A 341 9.31 20.98 4.46
C ASN A 341 10.57 20.23 4.87
N LYS A 342 11.67 20.95 5.07
CA LYS A 342 12.89 20.40 5.69
C LYS A 342 12.67 20.23 7.18
N MET A 343 12.61 18.99 7.61
CA MET A 343 12.36 18.60 8.99
C MET A 343 13.69 18.50 9.74
N ARG A 344 13.67 18.82 11.04
CA ARG A 344 14.87 18.73 11.90
C ARG A 344 15.16 17.28 12.31
N ILE A 345 15.48 16.45 11.34
CA ILE A 345 15.82 15.03 11.54
C ILE A 345 17.32 14.77 11.58
N TYR A 346 18.15 15.77 11.27
CA TYR A 346 19.62 15.69 11.18
C TYR A 346 20.06 14.51 10.29
N PRO A 347 19.81 14.60 8.97
CA PRO A 347 19.95 13.47 8.06
C PRO A 347 21.40 12.97 7.91
N GLU A 348 22.39 13.78 8.30
CA GLU A 348 23.82 13.44 8.19
C GLU A 348 24.14 12.14 8.94
N GLY A 349 24.66 11.14 8.21
CA GLY A 349 24.97 9.80 8.74
C GLY A 349 23.77 8.85 8.82
N ARG A 350 22.57 9.29 8.43
CA ARG A 350 21.33 8.48 8.41
C ARG A 350 20.96 8.01 7.01
N GLU A 351 21.68 8.44 5.99
CA GLU A 351 21.34 8.30 4.57
C GLU A 351 21.13 6.83 4.20
N LYS A 352 21.99 5.93 4.68
CA LYS A 352 21.85 4.48 4.43
C LYS A 352 20.57 3.89 5.03
N TYR A 353 20.12 4.39 6.18
CA TYR A 353 18.89 3.92 6.82
C TYR A 353 17.67 4.52 6.12
N LEU A 354 17.72 5.81 5.79
CA LEU A 354 16.65 6.48 5.04
C LEU A 354 16.47 5.86 3.65
N ASP A 355 17.54 5.49 2.97
CA ASP A 355 17.49 4.75 1.70
C ASP A 355 16.77 3.40 1.86
N TYR A 356 17.10 2.64 2.91
CA TYR A 356 16.39 1.41 3.23
C TYR A 356 14.89 1.68 3.45
N HIS A 357 14.56 2.71 4.25
CA HIS A 357 13.18 3.06 4.55
C HIS A 357 12.40 3.41 3.27
N ARG A 358 12.97 4.24 2.38
CA ARG A 358 12.34 4.63 1.11
C ARG A 358 12.08 3.44 0.19
N LYS A 359 13.00 2.48 0.12
CA LYS A 359 12.89 1.31 -0.75
C LYS A 359 11.89 0.28 -0.21
N PHE A 360 11.97 -0.01 1.09
CA PHE A 360 11.36 -1.21 1.67
C PHE A 360 10.23 -0.93 2.67
N VAL A 361 10.19 0.24 3.29
CA VAL A 361 9.15 0.57 4.29
C VAL A 361 8.07 1.47 3.67
N PHE A 362 8.49 2.56 3.03
CA PHE A 362 7.61 3.50 2.34
C PHE A 362 6.73 2.77 1.32
N GLN A 363 5.44 3.08 1.32
CA GLN A 363 4.44 2.32 0.57
C GLN A 363 4.39 2.71 -0.91
N ASP A 364 4.59 3.99 -1.21
CA ASP A 364 4.60 4.50 -2.58
C ASP A 364 6.02 4.48 -3.18
N ASN A 365 6.13 4.78 -4.47
CA ASN A 365 7.42 5.08 -5.08
C ASN A 365 7.81 6.53 -4.76
N ILE A 366 9.02 6.75 -4.22
CA ILE A 366 9.47 8.10 -3.91
C ILE A 366 9.63 8.96 -5.16
N ASP A 367 10.03 8.37 -6.29
CA ASP A 367 10.25 9.13 -7.53
C ASP A 367 8.94 9.75 -8.05
N ASP A 368 7.80 9.09 -7.80
CA ASP A 368 6.48 9.61 -8.11
C ASP A 368 6.12 10.82 -7.21
N MET A 369 6.71 10.92 -6.01
CA MET A 369 6.41 11.98 -5.04
C MET A 369 7.34 13.20 -5.17
N ILE A 370 8.50 13.04 -5.81
CA ILE A 370 9.44 14.14 -6.04
C ILE A 370 9.00 14.91 -7.28
N LEU A 371 8.24 16.00 -7.06
CA LEU A 371 7.83 16.90 -8.13
C LEU A 371 9.05 17.55 -8.80
N LYS A 372 9.13 17.40 -10.12
CA LYS A 372 10.08 18.13 -10.98
C LYS A 372 9.53 19.53 -11.28
N SER A 373 10.40 20.53 -11.16
CA SER A 373 10.12 21.95 -11.41
C SER A 373 10.06 22.27 -12.89
#